data_AF-A0A920T298-F1
#
_entry.id   AF-A0A920T298-F1
#
_cell.length_a   1.000
_cell.length_b   1.000
_cell.length_c   1.000
_cell.angle_alpha   90.00
_cell.angle_beta   90.00
_cell.angle_gamma   90.00
#
_symmetry.space_group_name_H-M   'P 1'
#
loop_
_entity.id
_entity.type
_entity.pdbx_description
1 polymer ?
#
loop_
_entity_poly.entity_id
_entity_poly.type
_entity_poly.pdbx_seq_one_letter_code
_entity_poly.pdbx_strand_id
1 'polypeptide(L)'
;MIIPVRCFTCGAVIADKWVQYNTLTNEYRKDTKHKDVELLDIDALTSNDNPVTAEYKALQDLDITRVCCRRHFLCNVDMIDQI
;
A
#
# COMPACT_ATOMS: atom_id res chain seq x y z
N MET A 1 2.50 -7.75 -15.05
CA MET A 1 3.31 -8.82 -14.46
C MET A 1 2.74 -9.01 -13.08
N ILE A 2 2.34 -10.25 -12.80
CA ILE A 2 1.60 -10.60 -11.59
C ILE A 2 2.46 -10.43 -10.33
N ILE A 3 1.82 -10.15 -9.19
CA ILE A 3 2.50 -10.16 -7.88
C ILE A 3 3.11 -11.55 -7.62
N PRO A 4 4.29 -11.64 -6.99
CA PRO A 4 4.89 -12.93 -6.70
C PRO A 4 4.08 -13.70 -5.65
N VAL A 5 4.03 -15.02 -5.80
CA VAL A 5 3.31 -15.94 -4.88
C VAL A 5 3.79 -15.76 -3.43
N ARG A 6 5.10 -15.59 -3.23
CA ARG A 6 5.75 -15.38 -1.94
C ARG A 6 6.70 -14.19 -2.00
N CYS A 7 6.92 -13.56 -0.86
CA CYS A 7 7.92 -12.51 -0.73
C CYS A 7 9.34 -13.07 -0.90
N PHE A 8 10.16 -12.43 -1.75
CA PHE A 8 11.53 -12.85 -2.04
C PHE A 8 12.49 -12.80 -0.84
N THR A 9 12.16 -12.07 0.21
CA THR A 9 13.00 -11.95 1.42
C THR A 9 12.49 -12.82 2.57
N CYS A 10 11.19 -12.70 2.89
CA CYS A 10 10.61 -13.33 4.08
C CYS A 10 9.99 -14.71 3.80
N GLY A 11 9.75 -15.06 2.53
CA GLY A 11 9.08 -16.32 2.15
C GLY A 11 7.59 -16.41 2.52
N ALA A 12 7.03 -15.36 3.11
CA ALA A 12 5.60 -15.28 3.44
C ALA A 12 4.75 -15.31 2.17
N VAL A 13 3.58 -15.95 2.26
CA VAL A 13 2.57 -15.96 1.20
C VAL A 13 1.91 -14.59 1.15
N ILE A 14 1.91 -13.97 -0.04
CA ILE A 14 1.41 -12.61 -0.25
C ILE A 14 0.44 -12.49 -1.43
N ALA A 15 0.43 -13.45 -2.37
CA ALA A 15 -0.38 -13.33 -3.59
C ALA A 15 -1.89 -13.38 -3.36
N ASP A 16 -2.34 -14.05 -2.30
CA ASP A 16 -3.74 -14.11 -1.88
C ASP A 16 -4.30 -12.75 -1.45
N LYS A 17 -3.42 -11.81 -1.06
CA LYS A 17 -3.81 -10.51 -0.49
C LYS A 17 -3.86 -9.36 -1.50
N TRP A 18 -3.39 -9.54 -2.74
CA TRP A 18 -3.29 -8.44 -3.72
C TRP A 18 -4.64 -7.80 -4.05
N VAL A 19 -5.64 -8.63 -4.34
CA VAL A 19 -6.99 -8.14 -4.68
C VAL A 19 -7.59 -7.36 -3.52
N GLN A 20 -7.46 -7.89 -2.30
CA GLN A 20 -7.94 -7.22 -1.09
C GLN A 20 -7.25 -5.89 -0.87
N TYR A 21 -5.93 -5.84 -1.07
CA TYR A 21 -5.15 -4.60 -0.97
C TYR A 21 -5.64 -3.52 -1.93
N ASN A 22 -5.89 -3.87 -3.20
CA ASN A 22 -6.40 -2.92 -4.19
C ASN A 22 -7.80 -2.41 -3.82
N THR A 23 -8.69 -3.30 -3.37
CA THR A 23 -10.04 -2.92 -2.91
C THR A 23 -9.98 -1.94 -1.74
N LEU A 24 -9.25 -2.29 -0.68
CA LEU A 24 -9.09 -1.45 0.52
C LEU A 24 -8.44 -0.10 0.19
N THR A 25 -7.39 -0.09 -0.63
CA THR A 25 -6.72 1.15 -1.04
C THR A 25 -7.68 2.07 -1.81
N ASN A 26 -8.50 1.51 -2.69
CA ASN A 26 -9.50 2.27 -3.44
C ASN A 26 -10.65 2.78 -2.55
N GLU A 27 -11.03 2.03 -1.50
CA GLU A 27 -12.00 2.47 -0.50
C GLU A 27 -11.45 3.63 0.33
N TYR A 28 -10.24 3.49 0.87
CA TYR A 28 -9.61 4.53 1.67
C TYR A 28 -9.28 5.81 0.88
N ARG A 29 -9.05 5.70 -0.44
CA ARG A 29 -8.91 6.88 -1.32
C ARG A 29 -10.24 7.61 -1.56
N LYS A 30 -11.39 6.93 -1.47
CA LYS A 30 -12.71 7.55 -1.65
C LYS A 30 -13.19 8.29 -0.40
N ASP A 31 -12.74 7.85 0.78
CA ASP A 31 -12.97 8.52 2.05
C ASP A 31 -12.26 9.89 2.07
N THR A 32 -12.94 10.88 1.49
CA THR A 32 -12.55 12.28 1.25
C THR A 32 -12.15 13.06 2.52
N LYS A 33 -12.17 12.42 3.68
CA LYS A 33 -11.71 12.97 4.96
C LYS A 33 -10.20 12.89 5.13
N HIS A 34 -9.54 11.96 4.45
CA HIS A 34 -8.10 12.00 4.27
C HIS A 34 -7.85 12.48 2.85
N LYS A 35 -7.89 13.80 2.63
CA LYS A 35 -7.13 14.36 1.52
C LYS A 35 -5.73 13.79 1.71
N ASP A 36 -5.30 12.98 0.75
CA ASP A 36 -3.89 12.72 0.50
C ASP A 36 -3.21 14.05 0.75
N VAL A 37 -2.30 14.09 1.73
CA VAL A 37 -1.43 15.25 1.95
C VAL A 37 -1.03 15.70 0.55
N GLU A 38 -1.49 16.89 0.14
CA GLU A 38 -1.02 17.45 -1.11
C GLU A 38 0.49 17.36 -0.97
N LEU A 39 1.13 16.64 -1.89
CA LEU A 39 2.55 16.30 -1.83
C LEU A 39 3.45 17.57 -2.00
N LEU A 40 2.90 18.73 -1.62
CA LEU A 40 3.39 20.09 -1.73
C LEU A 40 2.98 20.98 -0.54
N ASP A 41 2.39 20.44 0.55
CA ASP A 41 2.27 21.21 1.81
C ASP A 41 3.55 21.01 2.65
N ILE A 42 4.38 22.05 2.65
CA ILE A 42 5.64 22.16 3.40
C ILE A 42 5.43 21.95 4.92
N ASP A 43 4.19 22.06 5.40
CA ASP A 43 3.82 21.98 6.81
C ASP A 43 3.90 20.56 7.39
N ALA A 44 3.78 19.49 6.58
CA ALA A 44 3.90 18.10 7.05
C ALA A 44 5.35 17.67 7.39
N LEU A 45 6.35 18.48 7.01
CA LEU A 45 7.76 18.30 7.42
C LEU A 45 8.07 19.00 8.75
N THR A 46 7.15 19.84 9.25
CA THR A 46 7.35 20.67 10.45
C THR A 46 6.67 20.12 11.70
N SER A 47 5.64 19.28 11.57
CA SER A 47 5.07 18.51 12.66
C SER A 47 5.65 17.10 12.67
N ASN A 48 5.98 16.56 13.85
CA ASN A 48 6.42 15.16 14.02
C ASN A 48 5.30 14.13 13.76
N ASP A 49 4.19 14.56 13.16
CA ASP A 49 3.02 13.74 12.93
C ASP A 49 3.12 13.14 11.52
N ASN A 50 3.62 11.91 11.44
CA ASN A 50 3.70 11.18 10.18
C ASN A 50 2.28 10.96 9.62
N PRO A 51 1.91 11.56 8.48
CA PRO A 51 0.58 11.42 7.94
C PRO A 51 0.33 9.97 7.50
N VAL A 52 -0.78 9.40 7.97
CA VAL A 52 -1.14 8.02 7.67
C VAL A 52 -1.81 7.95 6.30
N THR A 53 -1.03 7.53 5.29
CA THR A 53 -1.50 7.26 3.91
C THR A 53 -2.55 6.15 3.85
N ALA A 54 -3.39 6.17 2.80
CA ALA A 54 -4.38 5.12 2.53
C ALA A 54 -3.71 3.73 2.37
N GLU A 55 -2.59 3.69 1.67
CA GLU A 55 -1.78 2.48 1.44
C GLU A 55 -1.28 1.90 2.76
N TYR A 56 -0.83 2.74 3.69
CA TYR A 56 -0.38 2.28 5.00
C TYR A 56 -1.50 1.62 5.80
N LYS A 57 -2.72 2.18 5.76
CA LYS A 57 -3.89 1.60 6.44
C LYS A 57 -4.26 0.25 5.85
N ALA A 58 -4.37 0.17 4.52
CA ALA A 58 -4.64 -1.10 3.84
C ALA A 58 -3.60 -2.19 4.18
N LEU A 59 -2.31 -1.83 4.28
CA LEU A 59 -1.26 -2.78 4.70
C LEU A 59 -1.34 -3.19 6.18
N GLN A 60 -1.80 -2.31 7.05
CA GLN A 60 -2.07 -2.61 8.46
C GLN A 60 -3.24 -3.60 8.58
N ASP A 61 -4.34 -3.35 7.89
CA ASP A 61 -5.55 -4.18 7.96
C ASP A 61 -5.34 -5.59 7.37
N LEU A 62 -4.36 -5.74 6.47
CA LEU A 62 -3.93 -7.03 5.92
C LEU A 62 -2.86 -7.75 6.75
N ASP A 63 -2.50 -7.21 7.93
CA ASP A 63 -1.45 -7.69 8.84
C ASP A 63 -0.07 -7.83 8.18
N ILE A 64 0.23 -7.01 7.17
CA ILE A 64 1.53 -7.02 6.50
C ILE A 64 2.45 -6.04 7.23
N THR A 65 3.06 -6.47 8.34
CA THR A 65 3.91 -5.60 9.17
C THR A 65 5.32 -5.43 8.60
N ARG A 66 5.90 -6.49 8.04
CA ARG A 66 7.30 -6.52 7.60
C ARG A 66 7.53 -5.71 6.33
N VAL A 67 8.50 -4.79 6.37
CA VAL A 67 8.88 -3.91 5.25
C VAL A 67 9.24 -4.68 3.97
N CYS A 68 9.89 -5.84 4.11
CA CYS A 68 10.27 -6.65 2.96
C CYS A 68 9.07 -7.28 2.25
N CYS A 69 7.99 -7.58 2.97
CA CYS A 69 6.77 -8.09 2.36
C CYS A 69 5.92 -6.89 1.86
N ARG A 70 5.90 -5.72 2.55
CA ARG A 70 5.22 -4.47 2.12
C ARG A 70 5.68 -3.93 0.77
N ARG A 71 6.99 -3.98 0.47
CA ARG A 71 7.52 -3.47 -0.80
C ARG A 71 6.88 -4.10 -2.05
N HIS A 72 6.43 -5.35 -1.93
CA HIS A 72 5.79 -6.07 -3.03
C HIS A 72 4.37 -5.56 -3.32
N PHE A 73 3.75 -4.82 -2.41
CA PHE A 73 2.44 -4.19 -2.64
C PHE A 73 2.60 -2.74 -3.10
N LEU A 74 3.55 -2.01 -2.50
CA LEU A 74 3.78 -0.60 -2.82
C LEU A 74 4.43 -0.38 -4.19
N CYS A 75 5.28 -1.30 -4.64
CA CYS A 75 6.05 -1.16 -5.88
C CYS A 75 5.59 -2.09 -7.01
N ASN A 76 4.50 -2.85 -6.83
CA ASN A 76 4.01 -3.74 -7.87
C ASN A 76 3.26 -2.97 -8.95
N VAL A 77 3.56 -3.30 -10.21
CA VAL A 77 2.88 -2.78 -11.40
C VAL A 77 2.29 -3.96 -12.15
N ASP A 78 0.97 -4.10 -12.08
CA ASP A 78 0.29 -5.24 -12.65
C ASP A 78 0.03 -5.06 -14.15
N MET A 79 1.06 -5.29 -14.96
CA MET A 79 0.95 -5.30 -16.44
C MET A 79 0.13 -6.49 -17.01
N ILE A 80 -0.59 -7.30 -16.21
CA ILE A 80 -1.39 -8.39 -16.78
C ILE A 80 -2.55 -7.86 -17.65
N ASP A 81 -3.12 -6.72 -17.27
CA ASP A 81 -4.25 -6.10 -17.98
C ASP A 81 -3.86 -5.52 -19.36
N GLN A 82 -2.56 -5.42 -19.64
CA GLN A 82 -2.02 -4.81 -20.87
C GLN A 82 -1.63 -5.84 -21.94
N ILE A 83 -1.78 -7.14 -21.68
CA ILE A 83 -1.45 -8.24 -22.58
C ILE A 83 -2.75 -8.91 -23.01
#